data_AF-A0A2V6GY20-F1
#
_entry.id   AF-A0A2V6GY20-F1
#
_cell.length_a   1.000
_cell.length_b   1.000
_cell.length_c   1.000
_cell.angle_alpha   90.00
_cell.angle_beta   90.00
_cell.angle_gamma   90.00
#
_symmetry.space_group_name_H-M   'P 1'
#
loop_
_entity.id
_entity.type
_entity.pdbx_description
1 polymer ?
#
loop_
_entity_poly.entity_id
_entity_poly.type
_entity_poly.pdbx_seq_one_letter_code
_entity_poly.pdbx_strand_id
1 'polypeptide(L)' 'MNGMPKLMCMARLSDLPVDRPVTIEPMKAFPVIKDLITDVSWNFLVKRRIKPFKPRPPDAPDGTWRMQQADID' A
#
# COMPACT_ATOMS: atom_id res chain seq x y z
N MET A 1 -12.19 7.55 -2.47
CA MET A 1 -13.45 7.68 -1.71
C MET A 1 -13.36 8.94 -0.87
N ASN A 2 -14.20 9.93 -1.17
CA ASN A 2 -14.18 11.26 -0.53
C ASN A 2 -12.76 11.89 -0.50
N GLY A 3 -12.07 11.86 -1.65
CA GLY A 3 -10.71 12.39 -1.79
C GLY A 3 -9.58 11.52 -1.23
N MET A 4 -9.86 10.44 -0.49
CA MET A 4 -8.83 9.55 0.07
C MET A 4 -8.78 8.18 -0.64
N PRO A 5 -7.57 7.64 -0.93
CA PRO A 5 -7.41 6.27 -1.40
C PRO A 5 -7.82 5.29 -0.30
N LYS A 6 -8.75 4.37 -0.60
CA LYS A 6 -9.21 3.33 0.33
C LYS A 6 -9.49 2.03 -0.43
N LEU A 7 -9.34 0.90 0.24
CA LEU A 7 -9.82 -0.39 -0.25
C LEU A 7 -11.35 -0.43 -0.13
N MET A 8 -12.05 -0.26 -1.24
CA MET A 8 -13.51 -0.09 -1.25
C MET A 8 -14.24 -1.28 -0.64
N CYS A 9 -13.80 -2.51 -0.89
CA CYS A 9 -14.39 -3.73 -0.32
C CYS A 9 -14.26 -3.85 1.21
N MET A 10 -13.32 -3.11 1.81
CA MET A 10 -13.09 -3.10 3.26
C MET A 10 -13.61 -1.83 3.93
N ALA A 11 -14.02 -0.83 3.15
CA ALA A 11 -14.56 0.42 3.68
C ALA A 11 -16.01 0.21 4.13
N ARG A 12 -16.27 0.36 5.43
CA ARG A 12 -17.63 0.26 5.98
C ARG A 12 -18.39 1.56 5.78
N LEU A 13 -19.69 1.45 5.50
CA LEU A 13 -20.57 2.62 5.35
C LEU A 13 -20.73 3.39 6.66
N SER A 14 -20.68 2.71 7.81
CA SER A 14 -20.72 3.31 9.15
C SER A 14 -19.57 4.27 9.43
N ASP A 15 -18.43 4.07 8.77
CA ASP A 15 -17.22 4.87 8.97
C ASP A 15 -17.22 6.11 8.06
N LEU A 16 -18.26 6.26 7.23
CA LEU A 16 -18.45 7.39 6.34
C LEU A 16 -19.51 8.34 6.93
N PRO A 17 -19.28 9.65 6.87
CA PRO A 17 -20.28 10.63 7.26
C PRO A 17 -21.54 10.50 6.38
N VAL A 18 -22.67 10.23 7.03
CA VAL A 18 -23.97 9.93 6.43
C VAL A 18 -24.74 11.16 5.98
N ASP A 19 -24.32 12.34 6.42
CA ASP A 19 -24.88 13.66 6.11
C ASP A 19 -24.43 14.20 4.74
N ARG A 20 -23.46 13.53 4.10
CA ARG A 20 -22.92 13.95 2.80
C ARG A 20 -22.83 12.80 1.81
N PRO A 21 -22.91 13.08 0.49
CA PRO A 21 -22.76 12.05 -0.52
C PRO A 21 -21.38 11.40 -0.48
N VAL A 22 -21.33 10.11 -0.80
CA VAL A 22 -20.08 9.37 -0.95
C VAL A 22 -19.61 9.49 -2.40
N THR A 23 -18.51 10.22 -2.61
CA THR A 23 -17.90 10.39 -3.93
C THR A 23 -16.83 9.34 -4.15
N ILE A 24 -16.95 8.60 -5.26
CA ILE A 24 -16.01 7.56 -5.66
C ILE A 24 -15.35 7.99 -6.97
N GLU A 25 -14.02 7.99 -6.96
CA GLU A 25 -13.18 8.41 -8.07
C GLU A 25 -12.04 7.41 -8.24
N PRO A 26 -11.51 7.25 -9.47
CA PRO A 26 -10.34 6.41 -9.72
C PRO A 26 -9.09 6.89 -8.96
N MET A 27 -8.11 6.02 -8.84
CA MET A 27 -6.84 6.36 -8.19
C MET A 27 -6.07 7.41 -8.99
N LYS A 28 -5.90 8.61 -8.43
CA LYS A 28 -5.20 9.74 -9.06
C LYS A 28 -3.76 9.42 -9.52
N ALA A 29 -3.09 8.47 -8.86
CA ALA A 29 -1.71 8.10 -9.17
C ALA A 29 -1.55 7.30 -10.47
N PHE A 30 -2.65 6.81 -11.06
CA PHE A 30 -2.62 5.89 -12.19
C PHE A 30 -3.51 6.38 -13.34
N PRO A 31 -3.14 6.12 -14.62
CA PRO A 31 -3.98 6.46 -15.76
C PRO A 31 -5.34 5.76 -15.70
N VAL A 32 -6.42 6.46 -16.05
CA VAL A 32 -7.77 5.88 -16.10
C VAL A 32 -7.94 5.15 -17.43
N ILE A 33 -8.40 3.89 -17.37
CA ILE A 33 -8.79 3.11 -18.54
C ILE A 33 -10.27 3.37 -18.84
N LYS A 34 -11.14 3.13 -17.85
CA LYS A 34 -12.59 3.33 -17.94
C LYS A 34 -13.22 3.36 -16.55
N ASP A 35 -14.12 4.32 -16.30
CA ASP A 35 -14.83 4.47 -15.03
C ASP A 35 -13.87 4.50 -13.82
N LEU A 36 -13.92 3.48 -12.96
CA LEU A 36 -13.05 3.34 -11.78
C LEU A 36 -11.81 2.46 -12.03
N ILE A 37 -11.62 1.99 -13.26
CA ILE A 37 -10.51 1.11 -13.64
C ILE A 37 -9.30 1.98 -14.00
N THR A 38 -8.21 1.78 -13.27
CA THR A 38 -6.93 2.44 -13.52
C THR A 38 -5.84 1.45 -13.92
N ASP A 39 -4.93 1.86 -14.80
CA ASP A 39 -3.77 1.06 -15.19
C ASP A 39 -2.68 1.10 -14.11
N VAL A 40 -2.53 -0.02 -13.39
CA VAL A 40 -1.54 -0.21 -12.33
C VAL A 40 -0.32 -1.02 -12.79
N SER A 41 -0.15 -1.26 -14.10
CA SER A 41 0.91 -2.12 -14.66
C SER A 41 2.31 -1.67 -14.25
N TRP A 42 2.56 -0.36 -14.20
CA TRP A 42 3.85 0.19 -13.77
C TRP A 42 4.24 -0.24 -12.35
N ASN A 43 3.27 -0.28 -11.42
CA ASN A 43 3.51 -0.71 -10.04
C ASN A 43 3.99 -2.17 -9.99
N PHE A 44 3.39 -3.06 -10.79
CA PHE A 44 3.83 -4.46 -10.87
C PHE A 44 5.23 -4.59 -11.48
N LEU A 45 5.55 -3.80 -12.51
CA LEU A 45 6.87 -3.80 -13.12
C LEU A 45 7.96 -3.31 -12.15
N VAL A 46 7.68 -2.24 -11.39
CA VAL A 46 8.60 -1.73 -10.36
C VAL A 46 8.76 -2.75 -9.24
N LYS A 47 7.66 -3.35 -8.75
CA LYS A 47 7.71 -4.37 -7.70
C LYS A 47 8.59 -5.56 -8.05
N ARG A 48 8.63 -5.97 -9.33
CA ARG A 48 9.52 -7.04 -9.80
C ARG A 48 11.00 -6.67 -9.78
N ARG A 49 11.34 -5.38 -9.82
CA ARG A 49 12.74 -4.89 -9.76
C ARG A 49 13.24 -4.78 -8.32
N ILE A 50 12.34 -4.67 -7.35
CA ILE A 50 12.69 -4.64 -5.93
C ILE A 50 13.08 -6.06 -5.51
N LYS A 51 14.32 -6.24 -5.06
CA LYS A 51 14.78 -7.54 -4.54
C LYS A 51 13.96 -7.90 -3.30
N PRO A 52 13.34 -9.09 -3.24
CA PRO A 52 12.68 -9.54 -2.03
C PRO A 52 13.67 -9.55 -0.88
N PHE A 53 13.31 -8.87 0.21
CA PHE A 53 14.12 -8.89 1.42
C PHE A 53 14.06 -10.30 2.03
N LYS A 54 15.22 -10.96 2.09
CA LYS A 54 15.39 -12.23 2.78
C LYS A 54 16.34 -11.99 3.96
N PRO A 55 15.82 -11.75 5.17
CA PRO A 55 16.68 -11.55 6.32
C PRO A 55 17.51 -12.81 6.57
N ARG A 56 18.74 -12.61 7.05
CA ARG A 56 19.56 -13.69 7.60
C ARG A 56 18.90 -14.24 8.88
N PRO A 57 19.24 -15.46 9.32
CA PRO A 57 18.78 -15.98 10.61
C PRO A 57 19.14 -15.03 11.78
N PRO A 58 18.35 -15.02 12.87
CA PRO A 58 18.66 -14.27 14.07
C PRO A 58 20.05 -14.59 14.64
N ASP A 59 20.70 -13.59 15.24
CA ASP A 59 22.04 -13.74 15.84
C ASP A 59 22.01 -14.31 17.25
N ALA A 60 20.89 -14.09 17.93
CA ALA A 60 20.75 -14.37 19.34
C ALA A 60 19.76 -15.53 19.56
N PRO A 61 19.96 -16.34 20.61
CA PRO A 61 19.06 -17.46 20.93
C PRO A 61 17.61 -17.05 21.23
N ASP A 62 17.38 -15.77 21.52
CA ASP A 62 16.06 -15.17 21.77
C ASP A 62 15.32 -14.74 20.50
N GLY A 63 15.92 -14.92 19.32
CA GLY A 63 15.33 -14.56 18.03
C GLY A 63 15.59 -13.13 17.58
N THR A 64 16.47 -12.38 18.25
CA THR A 64 16.80 -11.00 17.87
C THR A 64 17.96 -10.91 16.85
N TRP A 65 17.97 -9.83 16.06
CA TRP A 65 19.06 -9.48 15.15
C TRP A 65 19.93 -8.39 15.78
N ARG A 66 21.25 -8.57 15.71
CA ARG A 66 22.20 -7.54 16.10
C ARG A 66 22.51 -6.69 14.87
N MET A 67 22.13 -5.42 14.93
CA MET A 67 22.45 -4.41 13.91
C MET A 67 23.53 -3.48 14.46
N GLN A 68 24.46 -3.05 13.62
CA GLN A 68 25.42 -2.03 13.99
C GLN A 68 24.79 -0.64 13.80
N GLN A 69 25.26 0.38 14.53
CA GLN A 69 24.73 1.75 14.39
C GLN A 69 24.79 2.24 12.92
N ALA A 70 25.84 1.88 12.20
CA ALA A 70 26.00 2.20 10.78
C ALA A 70 25.00 1.51 9.83
N ASP A 71 24.26 0.50 10.31
CA ASP A 71 23.20 -0.17 9.52
C ASP A 71 21.82 0.52 9.70
N ILE A 72 21.71 1.45 10.65
CA ILE A 72 20.47 2.13 11.05
C ILE A 72 20.42 3.58 10.54
N ASP A 73 21.59 4.24 10.46
CA ASP A 73 21.77 5.61 9.92
C ASP A 73 21.69 5.65 8.38
#